data_AF-B0LAC8-F1
#
_entry.id   AF-B0LAC8-F1
#
_cell.length_a   1.000
_cell.length_b   1.000
_cell.length_c   1.000
_cell.angle_alpha   90.00
_cell.angle_beta   90.00
_cell.angle_gamma   90.00
#
_symmetry.space_group_name_H-M   'P 1'
#
loop_
_entity.id
_entity.type
_entity.pdbx_description
1 polymer ?
#
loop_
_entity_poly.entity_id
_entity_poly.type
_entity_poly.pdbx_seq_one_letter_code
_entity_poly.pdbx_strand_id
1 'polypeptide(L)'
;ITEGQIYVDRQLHNRQIYPPINVLPSLSRLMKSAIGEGMTRKDHADVSNQLYACYAIGKDVQAMKAVVGEEALTSDDLLYLEFLQKFEKNFITQGPYENRTVYETLDIGWQLLRIFPKEMLKRIPQSTLSEFYPRDSAKH
;
A
#
# COMPACT_ATOMS: atom_id res chain seq x y z
N ILE A 1 -0.82 -16.09 23.23
CA ILE A 1 -1.65 -15.46 22.17
C ILE A 1 -1.30 -13.99 22.20
N THR A 2 -0.67 -13.47 21.15
CA THR A 2 -0.28 -12.06 21.03
C THR A 2 -1.35 -11.27 20.29
N GLU A 3 -1.31 -9.93 20.35
CA GLU A 3 -2.30 -9.02 19.76
C GLU A 3 -2.12 -8.80 18.24
N GLY A 4 -1.38 -9.68 17.59
CA GLY A 4 -0.99 -9.53 16.19
C GLY A 4 0.31 -10.25 15.88
N GLN A 5 0.73 -10.14 14.62
CA GLN A 5 1.97 -10.70 14.09
C GLN A 5 2.50 -9.86 12.94
N ILE A 6 3.82 -9.82 12.80
CA ILE A 6 4.51 -9.33 11.61
C ILE A 6 5.11 -10.55 10.92
N TYR A 7 4.68 -10.81 9.69
CA TYR A 7 5.07 -11.99 8.94
C TYR A 7 6.24 -11.67 8.01
N VAL A 8 7.34 -12.40 8.21
CA VAL A 8 8.53 -12.32 7.35
C VAL A 8 8.38 -13.35 6.23
N ASP A 9 8.42 -12.90 4.98
CA ASP A 9 8.19 -13.74 3.82
C ASP A 9 9.45 -14.04 3.01
N ARG A 10 9.64 -15.32 2.69
CA ARG A 10 10.82 -15.79 1.96
C ARG A 10 10.80 -15.38 0.49
N GLN A 11 9.62 -15.23 -0.13
CA GLN A 11 9.55 -14.83 -1.54
C GLN A 11 10.00 -13.39 -1.73
N LEU A 12 9.58 -12.48 -0.84
CA LEU A 12 10.08 -11.10 -0.80
C LEU A 12 11.60 -11.05 -0.57
N HIS A 13 12.10 -11.85 0.37
CA HIS A 13 13.54 -11.92 0.64
C HIS A 13 14.35 -12.38 -0.59
N ASN A 14 13.90 -13.42 -1.28
CA ASN A 14 14.55 -13.93 -2.49
C ASN A 14 14.59 -12.90 -3.62
N ARG A 15 13.65 -11.95 -3.63
CA ARG A 15 13.59 -10.83 -4.59
C ARG A 15 14.39 -9.60 -4.13
N GLN A 16 15.21 -9.75 -3.09
CA GLN A 16 16.05 -8.70 -2.51
C GLN A 16 15.25 -7.50 -1.97
N ILE A 17 14.01 -7.74 -1.52
CA ILE A 17 13.19 -6.73 -0.83
C ILE A 17 13.54 -6.78 0.66
N TYR A 18 13.90 -5.63 1.23
CA TYR A 18 14.25 -5.49 2.63
C TYR A 18 13.54 -4.28 3.25
N PRO A 19 12.88 -4.42 4.42
CA PRO A 19 12.63 -5.67 5.15
C PRO A 19 11.60 -6.56 4.42
N PRO A 20 11.78 -7.90 4.39
CA PRO A 20 10.88 -8.79 3.64
C PRO A 20 9.58 -9.09 4.41
N ILE A 21 8.78 -8.04 4.68
CA ILE A 21 7.52 -8.13 5.43
C ILE A 21 6.36 -8.32 4.47
N ASN A 22 5.57 -9.38 4.65
CA ASN A 22 4.34 -9.57 3.91
C ASN A 22 3.15 -8.99 4.68
N VAL A 23 2.53 -7.96 4.11
CA VAL A 23 1.44 -7.21 4.74
C VAL A 23 0.13 -8.00 4.82
N LEU A 24 -0.11 -8.99 3.95
CA LEU A 24 -1.37 -9.75 3.91
C LEU A 24 -1.58 -10.66 5.13
N PRO A 25 -0.62 -11.50 5.54
CA PRO A 25 -0.73 -12.30 6.75
C PRO A 25 -0.30 -11.54 8.02
N SER A 26 0.13 -10.27 7.92
CA SER A 26 0.49 -9.44 9.07
C SER A 26 -0.74 -8.73 9.63
N LEU A 27 -0.82 -8.57 10.95
CA LEU A 27 -1.96 -7.93 11.61
C LEU A 27 -1.53 -7.25 12.91
N SER A 28 -2.11 -6.09 13.19
CA SER A 28 -2.08 -5.46 14.52
C SER A 28 -3.52 -5.19 14.97
N ARG A 29 -3.95 -5.82 16.08
CA ARG A 29 -5.31 -5.62 16.62
C ARG A 29 -5.47 -4.26 17.31
N LEU A 30 -4.38 -3.67 17.79
CA LEU A 30 -4.39 -2.38 18.48
C LEU A 30 -4.29 -1.18 17.53
N MET A 31 -4.05 -1.40 16.23
CA MET A 31 -3.84 -0.33 15.26
C MET A 31 -4.95 0.73 15.31
N LYS A 32 -6.22 0.31 15.38
CA LYS A 32 -7.36 1.25 15.38
C LYS A 32 -7.35 2.24 16.54
N SER A 33 -6.74 1.89 17.67
CA SER A 33 -6.65 2.74 18.87
C SER A 33 -5.42 3.65 18.86
N ALA A 34 -4.52 3.51 17.88
CA ALA A 34 -3.24 4.22 17.81
C ALA A 34 -3.09 5.11 16.57
N ILE A 35 -4.15 5.23 15.75
CA ILE A 35 -4.15 5.99 14.49
C ILE A 35 -5.26 7.05 14.50
N GLY A 36 -5.18 7.98 13.54
CA GLY A 36 -6.17 9.03 13.38
C GLY A 36 -5.74 10.38 13.97
N GLU A 37 -6.71 11.28 14.06
CA GLU A 37 -6.51 12.65 14.53
C GLU A 37 -6.00 12.69 15.99
N GLY A 38 -4.99 13.54 16.24
CA GLY A 38 -4.34 13.65 17.55
C GLY A 38 -3.27 12.58 17.85
N MET A 39 -3.12 11.54 17.00
CA MET A 39 -2.08 10.52 17.16
C MET A 39 -1.13 10.44 15.96
N THR A 40 -1.68 10.35 14.75
CA THR A 40 -0.90 10.31 13.49
C THR A 40 -1.45 11.35 12.53
N ARG A 41 -2.27 10.94 11.57
CA ARG A 41 -2.99 11.80 10.62
C ARG A 41 -4.37 11.20 10.35
N LYS A 42 -5.33 12.06 10.01
CA LYS A 42 -6.75 11.68 9.85
C LYS A 42 -7.02 10.65 8.74
N ASP A 43 -6.16 10.59 7.73
CA ASP A 43 -6.26 9.71 6.55
C ASP A 43 -5.63 8.32 6.77
N HIS A 44 -4.93 8.09 7.88
CA HIS A 44 -4.14 6.88 8.10
C HIS A 44 -4.96 5.59 7.91
N ALA A 45 -6.12 5.50 8.55
CA ALA A 45 -6.98 4.32 8.47
C ALA A 45 -7.41 4.02 7.02
N ASP A 46 -7.81 5.05 6.29
CA ASP A 46 -8.32 4.94 4.93
C ASP A 46 -7.21 4.53 3.94
N VAL A 47 -6.05 5.19 4.04
CA VAL A 47 -4.88 4.89 3.22
C VAL A 47 -4.41 3.45 3.45
N SER A 48 -4.29 3.03 4.71
CA SER A 48 -3.89 1.65 5.03
C SER A 48 -4.88 0.62 4.48
N ASN A 49 -6.18 0.86 4.63
CA ASN A 49 -7.22 -0.05 4.13
C ASN A 49 -7.22 -0.14 2.60
N GLN A 50 -7.03 0.99 1.91
CA GLN A 50 -6.98 1.03 0.46
C GLN A 50 -5.70 0.36 -0.08
N LEU A 51 -4.53 0.63 0.50
CA LEU A 51 -3.27 -0.01 0.12
C LEU A 51 -3.35 -1.54 0.29
N TYR A 52 -3.90 -2.01 1.42
CA TYR A 52 -4.09 -3.43 1.67
C TYR A 52 -4.98 -4.07 0.60
N ALA A 53 -6.09 -3.43 0.24
CA ALA A 53 -7.00 -3.93 -0.78
C ALA A 53 -6.35 -3.97 -2.16
N CYS A 54 -5.65 -2.91 -2.57
CA CYS A 54 -4.92 -2.87 -3.83
C CYS A 54 -3.81 -3.94 -3.89
N TYR A 55 -3.13 -4.19 -2.77
CA TYR A 55 -2.07 -5.21 -2.71
C TYR A 55 -2.64 -6.63 -2.80
N ALA A 56 -3.77 -6.91 -2.14
CA ALA A 56 -4.48 -8.18 -2.24
C ALA A 56 -4.93 -8.45 -3.69
N ILE A 57 -5.61 -7.49 -4.33
CA ILE A 57 -6.06 -7.61 -5.72
C ILE A 57 -4.85 -7.76 -6.66
N GLY A 58 -3.79 -6.97 -6.47
CA GLY A 58 -2.57 -7.08 -7.27
C GLY A 58 -1.91 -8.46 -7.19
N LYS A 59 -1.95 -9.12 -6.04
CA LYS A 59 -1.46 -10.51 -5.90
C LYS A 59 -2.34 -11.51 -6.66
N ASP A 60 -3.66 -11.36 -6.60
CA ASP A 60 -4.58 -12.22 -7.36
C ASP A 60 -4.40 -12.02 -8.87
N VAL A 61 -4.24 -10.77 -9.33
CA VAL A 61 -3.94 -10.44 -10.73
C VAL A 61 -2.56 -10.97 -11.15
N GLN A 62 -1.55 -10.92 -10.28
CA GLN A 62 -0.24 -11.51 -10.55
C GLN A 62 -0.33 -13.04 -10.75
N ALA A 63 -1.14 -13.72 -9.93
CA ALA A 63 -1.40 -15.15 -10.10
C ALA A 63 -2.16 -15.42 -11.40
N MET A 64 -3.16 -14.58 -11.72
CA MET A 64 -3.91 -14.68 -12.97
C MET A 64 -3.01 -14.51 -14.20
N LYS A 65 -2.13 -13.48 -14.20
CA LYS A 65 -1.13 -13.24 -15.25
C LYS A 65 -0.27 -14.48 -15.52
N ALA A 66 0.12 -15.21 -14.48
CA ALA A 66 0.94 -16.41 -14.62
C ALA A 66 0.18 -17.59 -15.25
N VAL A 67 -1.15 -17.60 -15.19
CA VAL A 67 -2.01 -18.67 -15.72
C VAL A 67 -2.49 -18.37 -17.13
N VAL A 68 -3.02 -17.15 -17.37
CA VAL A 68 -3.67 -16.79 -18.65
C VAL A 68 -2.81 -15.95 -19.58
N GLY A 69 -1.68 -15.43 -19.09
CA GLY A 69 -0.81 -14.52 -19.84
C GLY A 69 -1.18 -13.03 -19.68
N GLU A 70 -0.27 -12.16 -20.09
CA GLU A 70 -0.42 -10.70 -19.93
C GLU A 70 -1.45 -10.09 -20.88
N GLU A 71 -1.63 -10.68 -22.06
CA GLU A 71 -2.55 -10.18 -23.10
C GLU A 71 -4.03 -10.30 -22.71
N ALA A 72 -4.35 -11.15 -21.74
CA ALA A 72 -5.71 -11.36 -21.25
C ALA A 72 -6.10 -10.37 -20.13
N LEU A 73 -5.19 -9.50 -19.70
CA LEU A 73 -5.42 -8.57 -18.59
C LEU A 73 -6.13 -7.30 -19.06
N THR A 74 -7.02 -6.79 -18.21
CA THR A 74 -7.68 -5.50 -18.45
C THR A 74 -6.73 -4.33 -18.17
N SER A 75 -7.10 -3.12 -18.60
CA SER A 75 -6.35 -1.90 -18.25
C SER A 75 -6.21 -1.73 -16.74
N ASP A 76 -7.25 -2.08 -15.98
CA ASP A 76 -7.27 -1.96 -14.51
C ASP A 76 -6.33 -2.98 -13.86
N ASP A 77 -6.29 -4.21 -14.39
CA ASP A 77 -5.37 -5.26 -13.94
C ASP A 77 -3.90 -4.84 -14.13
N LEU A 78 -3.58 -4.20 -15.26
CA LEU A 78 -2.25 -3.66 -15.51
C LEU A 78 -1.86 -2.59 -14.48
N LEU A 79 -2.81 -1.72 -14.06
CA LEU A 79 -2.57 -0.75 -12.99
C LEU A 79 -2.31 -1.44 -11.64
N TYR A 80 -3.04 -2.51 -11.31
CA TYR A 80 -2.79 -3.28 -10.10
C TYR A 80 -1.42 -3.98 -10.11
N LEU A 81 -0.97 -4.46 -11.27
CA LEU A 81 0.38 -5.03 -11.42
C LEU A 81 1.47 -3.97 -11.29
N GLU A 82 1.27 -2.78 -11.87
CA GLU A 82 2.19 -1.66 -11.69
C GLU A 82 2.27 -1.24 -10.23
N PHE A 83 1.10 -1.10 -9.57
CA PHE A 83 1.01 -0.81 -8.16
C PHE A 83 1.74 -1.85 -7.32
N LEU A 84 1.54 -3.15 -7.59
CA LEU A 84 2.17 -4.23 -6.84
C LEU A 84 3.70 -4.10 -6.85
N GLN A 85 4.28 -3.87 -8.04
CA GLN A 85 5.73 -3.70 -8.17
C GLN A 85 6.23 -2.46 -7.44
N LYS A 86 5.53 -1.32 -7.58
CA LYS A 86 5.92 -0.06 -6.93
C LYS A 86 5.73 -0.11 -5.41
N PHE A 87 4.70 -0.80 -4.93
CA PHE A 87 4.45 -0.98 -3.50
C PHE A 87 5.58 -1.77 -2.85
N GLU A 88 5.96 -2.91 -3.42
CA GLU A 88 7.07 -3.71 -2.90
C GLU A 88 8.42 -2.97 -2.94
N LYS A 89 8.69 -2.23 -4.02
CA LYS A 89 9.96 -1.50 -4.21
C LYS A 89 10.08 -0.17 -3.49
N ASN A 90 8.98 0.55 -3.25
CA ASN A 90 9.02 1.90 -2.70
C ASN A 90 8.39 1.99 -1.30
N PHE A 91 7.36 1.19 -1.01
CA PHE A 91 6.70 1.20 0.29
C PHE A 91 7.34 0.21 1.26
N ILE A 92 7.41 -1.07 0.87
CA ILE A 92 7.97 -2.13 1.72
C ILE A 92 9.48 -1.99 1.82
N THR A 93 10.15 -1.75 0.68
CA THR A 93 11.61 -1.63 0.68
C THR A 93 12.03 -0.34 1.38
N GLN A 94 12.90 -0.50 2.37
CA GLN A 94 13.47 0.57 3.18
C GLN A 94 14.92 0.19 3.53
N GLY A 95 15.84 1.16 3.46
CA GLY A 95 17.23 0.91 3.81
C GLY A 95 17.40 0.52 5.29
N PRO A 96 18.44 -0.28 5.64
CA PRO A 96 18.69 -0.68 7.03
C PRO A 96 18.98 0.48 7.99
N TYR A 97 19.33 1.65 7.44
CA TYR A 97 19.59 2.88 8.19
C TYR A 97 18.60 4.00 7.87
N GLU A 98 17.57 3.71 7.07
CA GLU A 98 16.52 4.66 6.75
C GLU A 98 15.48 4.63 7.87
N ASN A 99 15.12 5.79 8.40
CA ASN A 99 14.11 5.92 9.45
C ASN A 99 12.99 6.83 8.94
N ARG A 100 11.94 6.22 8.38
CA ARG A 100 10.77 6.94 7.89
C ARG A 100 9.84 7.29 9.04
N THR A 101 9.43 8.55 9.08
CA THR A 101 8.31 8.99 9.90
C THR A 101 7.00 8.40 9.40
N VAL A 102 5.98 8.39 10.26
CA VAL A 102 4.63 7.97 9.86
C VAL A 102 4.06 8.86 8.74
N TYR A 103 4.40 10.15 8.74
CA TYR A 103 3.93 11.09 7.72
C TYR A 103 4.54 10.81 6.35
N GLU A 104 5.86 10.59 6.29
CA GLU A 104 6.54 10.17 5.06
C GLU A 104 5.97 8.86 4.52
N THR A 105 5.68 7.89 5.42
CA THR A 105 5.06 6.62 5.04
C THR A 105 3.68 6.83 4.42
N LEU A 106 2.85 7.68 5.01
CA LEU A 106 1.53 8.00 4.47
C LEU A 106 1.63 8.73 3.13
N ASP A 107 2.62 9.61 2.96
CA ASP A 107 2.85 10.34 1.72
C ASP A 107 3.32 9.41 0.59
N ILE A 108 4.20 8.44 0.87
CA ILE A 108 4.55 7.37 -0.08
C ILE A 108 3.30 6.56 -0.42
N GLY A 109 2.45 6.25 0.57
CA GLY A 109 1.17 5.60 0.37
C GLY A 109 0.29 6.36 -0.65
N TRP A 110 0.14 7.66 -0.49
CA TRP A 110 -0.59 8.50 -1.44
C TRP A 110 0.04 8.56 -2.83
N GLN A 111 1.37 8.63 -2.92
CA GLN A 111 2.08 8.58 -4.20
C GLN A 111 1.76 7.29 -4.97
N LEU A 112 1.64 6.17 -4.27
CA LEU A 112 1.28 4.88 -4.88
C LEU A 112 -0.21 4.81 -5.23
N LEU A 113 -1.09 5.31 -4.37
CA LEU A 113 -2.53 5.33 -4.67
C LEU A 113 -2.89 6.21 -5.87
N ARG A 114 -2.07 7.24 -6.16
CA ARG A 114 -2.20 8.09 -7.36
C ARG A 114 -1.89 7.39 -8.68
N ILE A 115 -1.39 6.15 -8.66
CA ILE A 115 -1.33 5.31 -9.87
C ILE A 115 -2.74 5.01 -10.39
N PHE A 116 -3.70 4.90 -9.46
CA PHE A 116 -5.08 4.62 -9.80
C PHE A 116 -5.88 5.91 -10.06
N PRO A 117 -6.81 5.89 -11.02
CA PRO A 117 -7.89 6.86 -11.12
C PRO A 117 -8.69 6.96 -9.82
N LYS A 118 -9.24 8.16 -9.54
CA LYS A 118 -10.00 8.44 -8.30
C LYS A 118 -11.15 7.48 -8.08
N GLU A 119 -11.79 7.05 -9.16
CA GLU A 119 -12.97 6.19 -9.17
C GLU A 119 -12.68 4.77 -8.66
N MET A 120 -11.41 4.35 -8.71
CA MET A 120 -10.97 3.03 -8.23
C MET A 120 -10.69 3.02 -6.72
N LEU A 121 -10.56 4.18 -6.08
CA LEU A 121 -10.21 4.33 -4.66
C LEU A 121 -11.44 4.23 -3.75
N LYS A 122 -12.13 3.09 -3.82
CA LYS A 122 -13.46 2.86 -3.20
C LYS A 122 -13.48 2.82 -1.67
N ARG A 123 -12.33 2.64 -1.01
CA ARG A 123 -12.24 2.54 0.46
C ARG A 123 -11.85 3.85 1.13
N ILE A 124 -11.71 4.93 0.37
CA ILE A 124 -11.35 6.25 0.88
C ILE A 124 -12.58 7.15 0.79
N PRO A 125 -13.02 7.77 1.90
CA PRO A 125 -14.10 8.75 1.88
C PRO A 125 -13.79 9.92 0.95
N GLN A 126 -14.82 10.47 0.30
CA GLN A 126 -14.65 11.56 -0.67
C GLN A 126 -14.02 12.82 -0.05
N SER A 127 -14.28 13.08 1.24
CA SER A 127 -13.66 14.18 1.99
C SER A 127 -12.14 14.03 2.06
N THR A 128 -11.65 12.88 2.52
CA THR A 128 -10.22 12.54 2.58
C THR A 128 -9.62 12.53 1.18
N LEU A 129 -10.30 11.93 0.21
CA LEU A 129 -9.82 11.84 -1.17
C LEU A 129 -9.64 13.22 -1.81
N SER A 130 -10.58 14.14 -1.59
CA SER A 130 -10.52 15.49 -2.18
C SER A 130 -9.37 16.32 -1.62
N GLU A 131 -8.94 16.06 -0.39
CA GLU A 131 -7.86 16.80 0.27
C GLU A 131 -6.48 16.27 -0.10
N PHE A 132 -6.29 14.94 -0.13
CA PHE A 132 -4.97 14.33 -0.28
C PHE A 132 -4.66 13.78 -1.67
N TYR A 133 -5.67 13.51 -2.50
CA TYR A 133 -5.45 13.03 -3.87
C TYR A 133 -4.89 14.09 -4.82
N PRO A 134 -5.37 15.35 -4.83
CA PRO A 134 -4.84 16.37 -5.73
C PRO A 134 -3.33 16.49 -5.60
N ARG A 135 -2.65 16.57 -6.75
CA ARG A 135 -1.21 16.79 -6.80
C ARG A 135 -0.94 18.27 -6.57
N ASP A 136 -1.24 18.78 -5.38
CA ASP A 136 -0.67 20.05 -4.97
C ASP A 136 0.80 19.82 -4.69
N SER A 137 1.56 19.80 -5.78
CA SER A 137 2.95 20.24 -5.79
C SER A 137 2.99 21.74 -5.46
N ALA A 138 2.55 22.13 -4.27
CA ALA A 138 3.04 23.33 -3.63
C ALA A 138 4.38 22.95 -3.00
N LYS A 139 5.41 22.94 -3.86
CA LYS A 139 6.79 23.07 -3.40
C LYS A 139 6.88 24.35 -2.57
N HIS A 140 7.27 24.24 -1.31
CA HIS A 140 8.09 25.24 -0.64
C HIS A 140 9.39 24.56 -0.23
#